data_AF-G0V4Q3-F1
#
_entry.id   AF-G0V4Q3-F1
#
_cell.length_a   1.000
_cell.length_b   1.000
_cell.length_c   1.000
_cell.angle_alpha   90.00
_cell.angle_beta   90.00
_cell.angle_gamma   90.00
#
_symmetry.space_group_name_H-M   'P 1'
#
loop_
_entity.id
_entity.type
_entity.pdbx_description
1 polymer ?
#
loop_
_entity_poly.entity_id
_entity_poly.type
_entity_poly.pdbx_seq_one_letter_code
_entity_poly.pdbx_strand_id
1 'polypeptide(L)'
;MKSKRFFKSEIKFLLILILIIILPIIIVGGSKLRKRDFKYYLLNKEYDKLYSFIRYPSFTKKVFEKYMSYNFSGDLEILEDKRANGYRFITVKTDKGEKIISLSLEDGKEYWFFNDYANDFSIEAPLNAKVFIEDMVYINTTGRLKVEKLPLALYDVEAVLENCIPFRKKILAGQNFKIEMKLKEEAIKTCLKSIEDYYNFYQNSINTLKVQDISVLDKNSGLYKEVLDEIAWNKDLGNKVKKKILSYELKEAILENENIKLKIKEKWEIKIDDGKKQSQKSEEYEKYYIFPYSKPNFISQIITNK
;
A
#
# COMPACT_ATOMS: atom_id res chain seq x y z
N MET A 1 18.00 72.40 53.14
CA MET A 1 17.88 70.93 53.35
C MET A 1 16.42 70.52 53.62
N LYS A 2 15.62 70.29 52.57
CA LYS A 2 14.26 69.70 52.68
C LYS A 2 13.93 68.95 51.38
N SER A 3 14.51 67.78 51.12
CA SER A 3 14.01 66.90 50.03
C SER A 3 14.28 65.40 50.21
N LYS A 4 14.86 64.96 51.33
CA LYS A 4 15.17 63.52 51.53
C LYS A 4 14.05 62.69 52.19
N ARG A 5 12.96 63.31 52.67
CA ARG A 5 11.88 62.60 53.40
C ARG A 5 10.66 62.20 52.56
N PHE A 6 10.30 62.94 51.50
CA PHE A 6 9.15 62.62 50.64
C PHE A 6 9.43 61.48 49.64
N PHE A 7 10.67 61.37 49.15
CA PHE A 7 11.07 60.32 48.21
C PHE A 7 10.86 58.88 48.75
N LYS A 8 10.97 58.69 50.07
CA LYS A 8 10.80 57.36 50.69
C LYS A 8 9.34 56.93 50.83
N SER A 9 8.38 57.86 50.97
CA SER A 9 6.95 57.52 51.02
C SER A 9 6.39 57.32 49.63
N GLU A 10 6.84 58.11 48.66
CA GLU A 10 6.41 58.01 47.25
C GLU A 10 6.89 56.71 46.62
N ILE A 11 8.14 56.27 46.86
CA ILE A 11 8.62 54.96 46.37
C ILE A 11 7.83 53.80 46.99
N LYS A 12 7.48 53.88 48.29
CA LYS A 12 6.65 52.86 48.94
C LYS A 12 5.25 52.82 48.34
N PHE A 13 4.66 53.98 48.05
CA PHE A 13 3.35 54.07 47.41
C PHE A 13 3.41 53.52 45.97
N LEU A 14 4.45 53.85 45.21
CA LEU A 14 4.66 53.34 43.86
C LEU A 14 4.85 51.81 43.86
N LEU A 15 5.62 51.26 44.81
CA LEU A 15 5.81 49.82 44.96
C LEU A 15 4.50 49.11 45.33
N ILE A 16 3.68 49.69 46.20
CA ILE A 16 2.35 49.14 46.54
C ILE A 16 1.44 49.17 45.31
N LEU A 17 1.47 50.25 44.53
CA LEU A 17 0.68 50.38 43.30
C LEU A 17 1.08 49.34 42.25
N ILE A 18 2.39 49.13 42.06
CA ILE A 18 2.95 48.09 41.19
C ILE A 18 2.53 46.70 41.69
N LEU A 19 2.58 46.45 43.00
CA LEU A 19 2.13 45.18 43.57
C LEU A 19 0.64 44.93 43.28
N ILE A 20 -0.22 45.95 43.45
CA ILE A 20 -1.66 45.87 43.18
C ILE A 20 -1.97 45.60 41.69
N ILE A 21 -1.12 46.07 40.77
CA ILE A 21 -1.29 45.83 39.33
C ILE A 21 -0.74 44.46 38.91
N ILE A 22 0.38 44.02 39.50
CA ILE A 22 1.05 42.77 39.13
C ILE A 22 0.38 41.56 39.82
N LEU A 23 -0.14 41.70 41.03
CA LEU A 23 -0.75 40.60 41.79
C LEU A 23 -1.96 39.96 41.07
N PRO A 24 -2.91 40.72 40.47
CA PRO A 24 -3.98 40.17 39.65
C PRO A 24 -3.44 39.48 38.38
N ILE A 25 -2.38 40.01 37.76
CA ILE A 25 -1.76 39.40 36.58
C ILE A 25 -1.10 38.06 36.95
N ILE A 26 -0.47 37.95 38.12
CA ILE A 26 0.12 36.71 38.62
C ILE A 26 -0.96 35.72 39.06
N ILE A 27 -2.03 36.17 39.73
CA ILE A 27 -3.12 35.29 40.20
C ILE A 27 -3.96 34.78 39.01
N VAL A 28 -4.33 35.65 38.07
CA VAL A 28 -5.11 35.29 36.87
C VAL A 28 -4.23 34.61 35.82
N GLY A 29 -2.99 35.07 35.62
CA GLY A 29 -2.01 34.46 34.70
C GLY A 29 -1.46 33.12 35.22
N GLY A 30 -1.34 32.95 36.52
CA GLY A 30 -0.96 31.69 37.17
C GLY A 30 -1.98 30.57 36.96
N SER A 31 -3.27 30.90 36.80
CA SER A 31 -4.30 29.92 36.45
C SER A 31 -4.15 29.32 35.03
N LYS A 32 -3.44 30.00 34.13
CA LYS A 32 -3.08 29.49 32.78
C LYS A 32 -1.81 28.64 32.77
N LEU A 33 -1.03 28.63 33.84
CA LEU A 33 0.07 27.68 34.06
C LEU A 33 -0.47 26.37 34.68
N ARG A 34 -1.60 25.85 34.16
CA ARG A 34 -1.99 24.46 34.43
C ARG A 34 -0.85 23.57 33.98
N LYS A 35 -0.37 22.72 34.89
CA LYS A 35 0.66 21.70 34.61
C LYS A 35 0.20 20.90 33.38
N ARG A 36 0.82 21.12 32.23
CA ARG A 36 0.53 20.41 30.97
C ARG A 36 1.13 19.01 31.08
N ASP A 37 0.43 18.15 31.79
CA ASP A 37 0.80 16.75 32.02
C ASP A 37 0.07 15.81 31.06
N PHE A 38 0.32 14.51 31.16
CA PHE A 38 -0.31 13.52 30.29
C PHE A 38 -1.84 13.64 30.26
N LYS A 39 -2.48 13.82 31.43
CA LYS A 39 -3.94 13.96 31.56
C LYS A 39 -4.45 15.20 30.82
N TYR A 40 -3.75 16.33 30.94
CA TYR A 40 -4.07 17.53 30.17
C TYR A 40 -4.06 17.24 28.66
N TYR A 41 -3.00 16.61 28.14
CA TYR A 41 -2.90 16.30 26.72
C TYR A 41 -3.95 15.29 26.25
N LEU A 42 -4.32 14.34 27.10
CA LEU A 42 -5.35 13.34 26.83
C LEU A 42 -6.72 13.99 26.65
N LEU A 43 -7.13 14.82 27.62
CA LEU A 43 -8.43 15.50 27.59
C LEU A 43 -8.55 16.51 26.45
N ASN A 44 -7.44 17.16 26.06
CA ASN A 44 -7.42 18.10 24.94
C ASN A 44 -7.11 17.44 23.59
N LYS A 45 -6.96 16.11 23.54
CA LYS A 45 -6.64 15.34 22.33
C LYS A 45 -5.39 15.86 21.59
N GLU A 46 -4.38 16.27 22.34
CA GLU A 46 -3.09 16.71 21.80
C GLU A 46 -2.21 15.49 21.45
N TYR A 47 -2.55 14.80 20.35
CA TYR A 47 -1.94 13.52 19.98
C TYR A 47 -0.43 13.58 19.79
N ASP A 48 0.12 14.69 19.27
CA ASP A 48 1.56 14.92 19.15
C ASP A 48 2.27 14.81 20.50
N LYS A 49 1.67 15.41 21.53
CA LYS A 49 2.21 15.41 22.88
C LYS A 49 2.06 14.03 23.49
N LEU A 50 0.89 13.39 23.36
CA LEU A 50 0.66 12.04 23.87
C LEU A 50 1.61 11.00 23.25
N TYR A 51 1.85 11.08 21.94
CA TYR A 51 2.78 10.19 21.25
C TYR A 51 4.21 10.32 21.80
N SER A 52 4.62 11.52 22.23
CA SER A 52 5.95 11.75 22.82
C SER A 52 6.15 11.07 24.19
N PHE A 53 5.08 10.60 24.84
CA PHE A 53 5.20 9.78 26.05
C PHE A 53 5.56 8.32 25.74
N ILE A 54 5.50 7.89 24.46
CA ILE A 54 5.92 6.54 24.06
C ILE A 54 7.42 6.57 23.72
N ARG A 55 8.24 5.91 24.54
CA ARG A 55 9.71 6.01 24.45
C ARG A 55 10.28 5.43 23.14
N TYR A 56 9.72 4.31 22.66
CA TYR A 56 10.17 3.61 21.45
C TYR A 56 8.95 3.08 20.66
N PRO A 57 8.23 3.95 19.95
CA PRO A 57 7.04 3.53 19.24
C PRO A 57 7.40 2.60 18.07
N SER A 58 6.74 1.44 17.99
CA SER A 58 6.87 0.48 16.88
C SER A 58 6.07 0.88 15.64
N PHE A 59 5.35 2.00 15.72
CA PHE A 59 4.43 2.50 14.71
C PHE A 59 4.57 4.02 14.59
N THR A 60 4.15 4.56 13.46
CA THR A 60 4.23 5.99 13.16
C THR A 60 3.22 6.82 13.96
N LYS A 61 3.46 8.13 14.01
CA LYS A 61 2.54 9.08 14.62
C LYS A 61 1.14 9.04 13.98
N LYS A 62 1.03 8.88 12.66
CA LYS A 62 -0.28 8.80 11.99
C LYS A 62 -1.07 7.56 12.42
N VAL A 63 -0.40 6.42 12.60
CA VAL A 63 -1.01 5.21 13.18
C VAL A 63 -1.47 5.47 14.61
N PHE A 64 -0.70 6.21 15.41
CA PHE A 64 -1.11 6.63 16.74
C PHE A 64 -2.35 7.52 16.74
N GLU A 65 -2.40 8.54 15.88
CA GLU A 65 -3.55 9.45 15.75
C GLU A 65 -4.83 8.69 15.38
N LYS A 66 -4.72 7.68 14.50
CA LYS A 66 -5.83 6.79 14.14
C LYS A 66 -6.26 5.91 15.31
N TYR A 67 -5.30 5.39 16.07
CA TYR A 67 -5.59 4.66 17.31
C TYR A 67 -6.31 5.51 18.34
N MET A 68 -5.82 6.73 18.59
CA MET A 68 -6.43 7.67 19.53
C MET A 68 -7.84 8.05 19.09
N SER A 69 -8.01 8.35 17.80
CA SER A 69 -9.32 8.70 17.24
C SER A 69 -10.30 7.53 17.26
N TYR A 70 -9.84 6.28 17.23
CA TYR A 70 -10.71 5.11 17.28
C TYR A 70 -11.11 4.71 18.71
N ASN A 71 -10.17 4.81 19.67
CA ASN A 71 -10.36 4.34 21.04
C ASN A 71 -10.75 5.44 22.03
N PHE A 72 -10.39 6.69 21.75
CA PHE A 72 -10.58 7.85 22.64
C PHE A 72 -11.33 9.00 21.91
N SER A 73 -12.20 8.65 20.97
CA SER A 73 -13.16 9.60 20.39
C SER A 73 -14.14 10.10 21.45
N GLY A 74 -14.87 11.17 21.12
CA GLY A 74 -15.95 11.67 21.97
C GLY A 74 -15.46 12.34 23.25
N ASP A 75 -16.35 12.46 24.22
CA ASP A 75 -16.04 13.05 25.52
C ASP A 75 -15.34 12.02 26.40
N LEU A 76 -14.22 12.42 27.00
CA LEU A 76 -13.40 11.57 27.86
C LEU A 76 -13.60 11.97 29.32
N GLU A 77 -13.88 10.99 30.17
CA GLU A 77 -14.00 11.18 31.62
C GLU A 77 -12.89 10.42 32.34
N ILE A 78 -12.14 11.10 33.22
CA ILE A 78 -11.16 10.45 34.08
C ILE A 78 -11.88 9.95 35.33
N LEU A 79 -12.03 8.64 35.44
CA LEU A 79 -12.67 7.99 36.59
C LEU A 79 -11.71 7.84 37.77
N GLU A 80 -10.45 7.52 37.50
CA GLU A 80 -9.45 7.25 38.53
C GLU A 80 -8.02 7.63 38.09
N ASP A 81 -7.20 8.07 39.05
CA ASP A 81 -5.77 8.39 38.86
C ASP A 81 -5.00 7.94 40.10
N LYS A 82 -4.32 6.79 40.00
CA LYS A 82 -3.62 6.12 41.11
C LYS A 82 -2.12 6.07 40.85
N ARG A 83 -1.32 6.12 41.91
CA ARG A 83 0.14 5.90 41.85
C ARG A 83 0.51 4.68 42.68
N ALA A 84 1.27 3.77 42.08
CA ALA A 84 1.76 2.58 42.77
C ALA A 84 3.05 2.08 42.10
N ASN A 85 4.03 1.66 42.91
CA ASN A 85 5.24 0.96 42.46
C ASN A 85 6.00 1.64 41.29
N GLY A 86 6.11 2.97 41.30
CA GLY A 86 6.79 3.71 40.22
C GLY A 86 5.93 3.91 38.95
N TYR A 87 4.65 3.55 39.00
CA TYR A 87 3.68 3.79 37.92
C TYR A 87 2.57 4.74 38.35
N ARG A 88 1.99 5.42 37.37
CA ARG A 88 0.72 6.16 37.45
C ARG A 88 -0.29 5.47 36.51
N PHE A 89 -1.43 5.08 37.06
CA PHE A 89 -2.52 4.42 36.35
C PHE A 89 -3.69 5.39 36.23
N ILE A 90 -4.16 5.63 35.01
CA ILE A 90 -5.28 6.52 34.72
C ILE A 90 -6.40 5.69 34.11
N THR A 91 -7.53 5.58 34.80
CA THR A 91 -8.73 4.92 34.28
C THR A 91 -9.61 5.95 33.60
N VAL A 92 -9.91 5.72 32.32
CA VAL A 92 -10.60 6.65 31.44
C VAL A 92 -11.84 5.97 30.88
N LYS A 93 -12.99 6.63 31.00
CA LYS A 93 -14.20 6.23 30.31
C LYS A 93 -14.23 6.85 28.92
N THR A 94 -14.50 6.02 27.92
CA THR A 94 -14.61 6.38 26.50
C THR A 94 -15.93 5.85 25.95
N ASP A 95 -16.31 6.28 24.74
CA ASP A 95 -17.45 5.70 24.01
C ASP A 95 -17.28 4.19 23.72
N LYS A 96 -16.04 3.69 23.74
CA LYS A 96 -15.69 2.28 23.52
C LYS A 96 -15.61 1.47 24.82
N GLY A 97 -15.88 2.09 25.96
CA GLY A 97 -15.76 1.49 27.29
C GLY A 97 -14.63 2.09 28.12
N GLU A 98 -14.30 1.43 29.22
CA GLU A 98 -13.24 1.87 30.13
C GLU A 98 -11.87 1.38 29.65
N LYS A 99 -10.87 2.26 29.74
CA LYS A 99 -9.47 2.01 29.37
C LYS A 99 -8.56 2.37 30.54
N ILE A 100 -7.55 1.56 30.77
CA ILE A 100 -6.53 1.82 31.80
C ILE A 100 -5.22 2.18 31.09
N ILE A 101 -4.76 3.41 31.31
CA ILE A 101 -3.48 3.90 30.79
C ILE A 101 -2.44 3.77 31.89
N SER A 102 -1.33 3.11 31.58
CA SER A 102 -0.21 2.92 32.52
C SER A 102 0.97 3.80 32.11
N LEU A 103 1.40 4.67 33.01
CA LEU A 103 2.57 5.54 32.83
C LEU A 103 3.66 5.11 33.81
N SER A 104 4.82 4.71 33.32
CA SER A 104 6.02 4.52 34.14
C SER A 104 6.66 5.87 34.49
N LEU A 105 7.16 6.00 35.71
CA LEU A 105 7.90 7.17 36.18
C LEU A 105 9.38 6.81 36.26
N GLU A 106 10.16 7.28 35.28
CA GLU A 106 11.61 7.04 35.19
C GLU A 106 12.32 8.41 35.16
N ASP A 107 13.30 8.61 36.05
CA ASP A 107 14.10 9.85 36.14
C ASP A 107 13.27 11.16 36.16
N GLY A 108 12.11 11.11 36.85
CA GLY A 108 11.20 12.25 36.96
C GLY A 108 10.39 12.56 35.69
N LYS A 109 10.46 11.70 34.66
CA LYS A 109 9.65 11.77 33.44
C LYS A 109 8.60 10.66 33.41
N GLU A 110 7.46 10.97 32.80
CA GLU A 110 6.38 10.00 32.56
C GLU A 110 6.57 9.37 31.18
N TYR A 111 6.48 8.05 31.10
CA TYR A 111 6.47 7.30 29.84
C TYR A 111 5.26 6.38 29.79
N TRP A 112 4.48 6.44 28.72
CA TRP A 112 3.36 5.54 28.49
C TRP A 112 3.87 4.15 28.14
N PHE A 113 3.58 3.20 29.03
CA PHE A 113 3.71 1.78 28.76
C PHE A 113 2.57 1.33 27.83
N PHE A 114 2.80 1.46 26.53
CA PHE A 114 1.81 1.19 25.50
C PHE A 114 1.66 -0.33 25.27
N ASN A 115 0.48 -0.89 25.56
CA ASN A 115 0.19 -2.33 25.42
C ASN A 115 -1.12 -2.62 24.68
N ASP A 116 -1.72 -1.62 24.04
CA ASP A 116 -3.00 -1.70 23.32
C ASP A 116 -2.86 -2.29 21.89
N TYR A 117 -1.93 -3.23 21.71
CA TYR A 117 -1.65 -3.87 20.43
C TYR A 117 -2.75 -4.87 20.06
N ALA A 118 -3.07 -4.93 18.77
CA ALA A 118 -3.85 -6.04 18.23
C ALA A 118 -2.99 -7.32 18.19
N ASN A 119 -3.65 -8.48 18.06
CA ASN A 119 -2.96 -9.73 17.75
C ASN A 119 -2.19 -9.60 16.43
N ASP A 120 -1.04 -10.27 16.34
CA ASP A 120 -0.29 -10.41 15.09
C ASP A 120 -1.22 -10.95 13.98
N PHE A 121 -1.10 -10.38 12.79
CA PHE A 121 -1.89 -10.77 11.63
C PHE A 121 -1.08 -10.71 10.35
N SER A 122 -1.66 -11.19 9.26
CA SER A 122 -1.02 -11.26 7.96
C SER A 122 -1.87 -10.67 6.84
N ILE A 123 -1.18 -10.07 5.89
CA ILE A 123 -1.76 -9.52 4.66
C ILE A 123 -1.18 -10.30 3.49
N GLU A 124 -2.02 -11.05 2.80
CA GLU A 124 -1.64 -11.65 1.51
C GLU A 124 -1.83 -10.61 0.42
N ALA A 125 -0.81 -10.40 -0.40
CA ALA A 125 -0.87 -9.43 -1.50
C ALA A 125 -0.04 -9.96 -2.68
N PRO A 126 -0.23 -9.42 -3.89
CA PRO A 126 0.65 -9.75 -5.01
C PRO A 126 2.12 -9.51 -4.67
N LEU A 127 2.98 -10.38 -5.20
CA LEU A 127 4.42 -10.27 -4.99
C LEU A 127 4.94 -8.91 -5.49
N ASN A 128 5.87 -8.32 -4.75
CA ASN A 128 6.44 -6.99 -4.95
C ASN A 128 5.47 -5.81 -4.80
N ALA A 129 4.21 -6.03 -4.38
CA ALA A 129 3.32 -4.94 -4.03
C ALA A 129 3.85 -4.18 -2.80
N LYS A 130 3.77 -2.86 -2.84
CA LYS A 130 3.99 -2.00 -1.67
C LYS A 130 2.67 -1.84 -0.95
N VAL A 131 2.61 -2.28 0.30
CA VAL A 131 1.43 -2.16 1.15
C VAL A 131 1.67 -1.08 2.18
N PHE A 132 0.73 -0.16 2.28
CA PHE A 132 0.72 0.95 3.20
C PHE A 132 -0.38 0.71 4.21
N ILE A 133 -0.04 0.74 5.50
CA ILE A 133 -1.02 0.87 6.58
C ILE A 133 -0.88 2.29 7.10
N GLU A 134 -1.80 3.16 6.73
CA GLU A 134 -1.69 4.61 6.88
C GLU A 134 -0.47 5.22 6.18
N ASP A 135 0.66 5.37 6.88
CA ASP A 135 1.96 5.85 6.39
C ASP A 135 3.09 4.83 6.66
N MET A 136 2.80 3.72 7.33
CA MET A 136 3.75 2.60 7.47
C MET A 136 3.86 1.84 6.16
N VAL A 137 5.08 1.63 5.68
CA VAL A 137 5.35 0.94 4.41
C VAL A 137 5.86 -0.47 4.67
N TYR A 138 5.22 -1.43 4.02
CA TYR A 138 5.59 -2.84 4.01
C TYR A 138 5.86 -3.26 2.56
N ILE A 139 7.04 -3.81 2.30
CA ILE A 139 7.42 -4.30 0.97
C ILE A 139 7.17 -5.81 0.94
N ASN A 140 6.26 -6.26 0.08
CA ASN A 140 5.88 -7.67 0.01
C ASN A 140 6.83 -8.47 -0.89
N THR A 141 7.83 -9.12 -0.31
CA THR A 141 8.80 -9.94 -1.06
C THR A 141 8.47 -11.44 -1.07
N THR A 142 7.41 -11.87 -0.40
CA THR A 142 7.08 -13.30 -0.20
C THR A 142 5.65 -13.66 -0.58
N GLY A 143 4.83 -12.68 -0.96
CA GLY A 143 3.38 -12.85 -1.18
C GLY A 143 2.55 -12.72 0.11
N ARG A 144 3.19 -12.73 1.29
CA ARG A 144 2.54 -12.58 2.59
C ARG A 144 3.35 -11.71 3.55
N LEU A 145 2.75 -10.61 3.99
CA LEU A 145 3.31 -9.71 4.98
C LEU A 145 2.82 -10.08 6.37
N LYS A 146 3.73 -10.18 7.34
CA LYS A 146 3.38 -10.26 8.76
C LYS A 146 3.37 -8.86 9.37
N VAL A 147 2.30 -8.50 10.06
CA VAL A 147 2.13 -7.23 10.75
C VAL A 147 2.11 -7.51 12.25
N GLU A 148 3.07 -6.91 12.95
CA GLU A 148 3.26 -7.07 14.39
C GLU A 148 3.20 -5.69 15.07
N LYS A 149 2.80 -5.66 16.34
CA LYS A 149 2.81 -4.45 17.18
C LYS A 149 2.09 -3.24 16.56
N LEU A 150 0.98 -3.49 15.88
CA LEU A 150 0.05 -2.45 15.42
C LEU A 150 -1.05 -2.26 16.49
N PRO A 151 -1.32 -1.04 16.97
CA PRO A 151 -2.39 -0.79 17.94
C PRO A 151 -3.77 -1.23 17.42
N LEU A 152 -4.68 -1.62 18.31
CA LEU A 152 -6.03 -2.02 17.91
C LEU A 152 -6.86 -0.80 17.47
N ALA A 153 -7.03 -0.62 16.16
CA ALA A 153 -7.90 0.41 15.57
C ALA A 153 -8.29 0.07 14.12
N LEU A 154 -9.13 0.93 13.53
CA LEU A 154 -9.43 0.92 12.11
C LEU A 154 -8.40 1.74 11.33
N TYR A 155 -7.78 1.12 10.32
CA TYR A 155 -6.74 1.73 9.49
C TYR A 155 -7.08 1.67 8.01
N ASP A 156 -6.71 2.72 7.29
CA ASP A 156 -6.70 2.74 5.83
C ASP A 156 -5.50 1.93 5.33
N VAL A 157 -5.77 0.89 4.55
CA VAL A 157 -4.75 0.12 3.84
C VAL A 157 -4.80 0.48 2.36
N GLU A 158 -3.64 0.80 1.81
CA GLU A 158 -3.43 0.99 0.38
C GLU A 158 -2.38 -0.01 -0.12
N ALA A 159 -2.62 -0.63 -1.27
CA ALA A 159 -1.61 -1.44 -1.93
C ALA A 159 -1.38 -0.93 -3.36
N VAL A 160 -0.11 -0.79 -3.70
CA VAL A 160 0.34 -0.27 -5.00
C VAL A 160 1.28 -1.28 -5.65
N LEU A 161 0.99 -1.58 -6.91
CA LEU A 161 1.81 -2.38 -7.80
C LEU A 161 1.78 -1.71 -9.17
N GLU A 162 2.92 -1.72 -9.86
CA GLU A 162 3.02 -1.19 -11.22
C GLU A 162 2.02 -1.91 -12.14
N ASN A 163 1.46 -1.20 -13.12
CA ASN A 163 0.46 -1.72 -14.06
C ASN A 163 -0.87 -2.20 -13.43
N CYS A 164 -1.07 -1.98 -12.13
CA CYS A 164 -2.32 -2.27 -11.42
C CYS A 164 -3.01 -1.00 -10.88
N ILE A 165 -4.33 -1.07 -10.75
CA ILE A 165 -5.13 -0.06 -10.05
C ILE A 165 -4.80 -0.16 -8.55
N PRO A 166 -4.48 0.96 -7.86
CA PRO A 166 -4.25 0.93 -6.43
C PRO A 166 -5.45 0.34 -5.68
N PHE A 167 -5.18 -0.60 -4.79
CA PHE A 167 -6.20 -1.16 -3.90
C PHE A 167 -6.31 -0.28 -2.66
N ARG A 168 -7.53 -0.02 -2.18
CA ARG A 168 -7.77 0.72 -0.93
C ARG A 168 -8.91 0.09 -0.14
N LYS A 169 -8.68 -0.16 1.16
CA LYS A 169 -9.70 -0.70 2.07
C LYS A 169 -9.39 -0.33 3.51
N LYS A 170 -10.43 -0.11 4.32
CA LYS A 170 -10.29 -0.02 5.78
C LYS A 170 -10.28 -1.41 6.41
N ILE A 171 -9.34 -1.66 7.31
CA ILE A 171 -9.26 -2.90 8.09
C ILE A 171 -9.25 -2.61 9.57
N LEU A 172 -9.77 -3.53 10.37
CA LEU A 172 -9.50 -3.56 11.81
C LEU A 172 -8.18 -4.31 12.03
N ALA A 173 -7.27 -3.73 12.80
CA ALA A 173 -6.01 -4.40 13.14
C ALA A 173 -6.27 -5.76 13.81
N GLY A 174 -5.45 -6.76 13.48
CA GLY A 174 -5.61 -8.14 13.92
C GLY A 174 -6.41 -9.04 12.98
N GLN A 175 -6.90 -8.52 11.85
CA GLN A 175 -7.63 -9.32 10.84
C GLN A 175 -6.71 -9.75 9.70
N ASN A 176 -6.63 -11.07 9.48
CA ASN A 176 -6.02 -11.61 8.27
C ASN A 176 -6.87 -11.27 7.04
N PHE A 177 -6.25 -10.87 5.94
CA PHE A 177 -6.96 -10.66 4.68
C PHE A 177 -6.05 -10.77 3.46
N LYS A 178 -6.70 -10.92 2.30
CA LYS A 178 -6.07 -10.99 0.98
C LYS A 178 -6.40 -9.76 0.15
N ILE A 179 -5.39 -9.20 -0.50
CA ILE A 179 -5.48 -8.10 -1.45
C ILE A 179 -5.47 -8.70 -2.85
N GLU A 180 -6.53 -8.39 -3.61
CA GLU A 180 -6.62 -8.72 -5.03
C GLU A 180 -6.61 -7.43 -5.82
N MET A 181 -5.58 -7.26 -6.65
CA MET A 181 -5.38 -6.07 -7.47
C MET A 181 -5.89 -6.30 -8.89
N LYS A 182 -6.51 -5.26 -9.46
CA LYS A 182 -6.96 -5.26 -10.86
C LYS A 182 -5.92 -4.61 -11.75
N LEU A 183 -5.74 -5.14 -12.96
CA LEU A 183 -4.86 -4.55 -13.97
C LEU A 183 -5.44 -3.22 -14.46
N LYS A 184 -4.56 -2.28 -14.81
CA LYS A 184 -4.93 -1.05 -15.52
C LYS A 184 -5.30 -1.36 -16.97
N GLU A 185 -6.24 -0.61 -17.53
CA GLU A 185 -6.61 -0.75 -18.93
C GLU A 185 -5.43 -0.51 -19.88
N GLU A 186 -4.54 0.44 -19.54
CA GLU A 186 -3.36 0.76 -20.36
C GLU A 186 -2.38 -0.42 -20.43
N ALA A 187 -2.23 -1.17 -19.33
CA ALA A 187 -1.38 -2.36 -19.29
C ALA A 187 -1.96 -3.47 -20.19
N ILE A 188 -3.28 -3.69 -20.12
CA ILE A 188 -3.99 -4.64 -20.97
C ILE A 188 -3.84 -4.25 -22.45
N LYS A 189 -4.04 -2.96 -22.80
CA LYS A 189 -3.86 -2.45 -24.16
C LYS A 189 -2.43 -2.67 -24.68
N THR A 190 -1.42 -2.47 -23.84
CA THR A 190 -0.01 -2.71 -24.19
C THR A 190 0.27 -4.19 -24.49
N CYS A 191 -0.27 -5.08 -23.65
CA CYS A 191 -0.18 -6.52 -23.87
C CYS A 191 -0.88 -6.93 -25.17
N LEU A 192 -2.10 -6.44 -25.43
CA LEU A 192 -2.85 -6.72 -26.67
C LEU A 192 -2.11 -6.24 -27.92
N LYS A 193 -1.51 -5.05 -27.88
CA LYS A 193 -0.66 -4.56 -28.98
C LYS A 193 0.51 -5.51 -29.25
N SER A 194 1.14 -6.02 -28.20
CA SER A 194 2.26 -6.97 -28.33
C SER A 194 1.82 -8.31 -28.94
N ILE A 195 0.60 -8.75 -28.63
CA ILE A 195 -0.01 -9.94 -29.24
C ILE A 195 -0.25 -9.71 -30.74
N GLU A 196 -0.75 -8.54 -31.12
CA GLU A 196 -0.92 -8.16 -32.52
C GLU A 196 0.41 -8.12 -33.28
N ASP A 197 1.44 -7.50 -32.69
CA ASP A 197 2.80 -7.47 -33.25
C ASP A 197 3.35 -8.89 -33.44
N TYR A 198 3.10 -9.79 -32.47
CA TYR A 198 3.45 -11.20 -32.58
C TYR A 198 2.69 -11.90 -33.72
N TYR A 199 1.38 -11.68 -33.87
CA TYR A 199 0.61 -12.26 -34.97
C TYR A 199 1.14 -11.82 -36.34
N ASN A 200 1.47 -10.54 -36.48
CA ASN A 200 2.04 -10.01 -37.71
C ASN A 200 3.40 -10.64 -38.02
N PHE A 201 4.27 -10.75 -37.02
CA PHE A 201 5.54 -11.45 -37.13
C PHE A 201 5.36 -12.92 -37.54
N TYR A 202 4.52 -13.67 -36.83
CA TYR A 202 4.30 -15.09 -37.08
C TYR A 202 3.72 -15.32 -38.47
N GLN A 203 2.66 -14.59 -38.82
CA GLN A 203 2.04 -14.64 -40.14
C GLN A 203 3.04 -14.36 -41.26
N ASN A 204 3.78 -13.26 -41.16
CA ASN A 204 4.73 -12.87 -42.21
C ASN A 204 5.88 -13.86 -42.31
N SER A 205 6.35 -14.39 -41.18
CA SER A 205 7.49 -15.30 -41.18
C SER A 205 7.14 -16.65 -41.80
N ILE A 206 5.95 -17.19 -41.52
CA ILE A 206 5.45 -18.41 -42.16
C ILE A 206 5.17 -18.17 -43.64
N ASN A 207 4.47 -17.08 -43.99
CA ASN A 207 4.05 -16.81 -45.38
C ASN A 207 5.22 -16.52 -46.33
N THR A 208 6.34 -15.99 -45.80
CA THR A 208 7.53 -15.68 -46.60
C THR A 208 8.65 -16.71 -46.43
N LEU A 209 8.48 -17.68 -45.52
CA LEU A 209 9.49 -18.65 -45.13
C LEU A 209 10.81 -17.99 -44.68
N LYS A 210 10.72 -16.80 -44.10
CA LYS A 210 11.86 -15.98 -43.65
C LYS A 210 11.55 -15.38 -42.29
N VAL A 211 12.53 -15.37 -41.42
CA VAL A 211 12.37 -14.85 -40.06
C VAL A 211 12.58 -13.34 -40.10
N GLN A 212 11.67 -12.61 -39.48
CA GLN A 212 11.76 -11.16 -39.35
C GLN A 212 12.27 -10.76 -37.97
N ASP A 213 12.68 -9.51 -37.83
CA ASP A 213 12.94 -8.94 -36.51
C ASP A 213 11.62 -8.72 -35.75
N ILE A 214 11.65 -9.01 -34.45
CA ILE A 214 10.52 -8.82 -33.53
C ILE A 214 11.06 -8.31 -32.19
N SER A 215 10.38 -7.33 -31.61
CA SER A 215 10.77 -6.70 -30.33
C SER A 215 10.00 -7.24 -29.13
N VAL A 216 8.85 -7.89 -29.36
CA VAL A 216 7.94 -8.37 -28.31
C VAL A 216 8.27 -9.79 -27.82
N LEU A 217 9.33 -10.40 -28.36
CA LEU A 217 9.84 -11.73 -28.03
C LEU A 217 11.37 -11.72 -27.97
N ASP A 218 11.96 -12.56 -27.12
CA ASP A 218 13.40 -12.81 -27.13
C ASP A 218 13.73 -13.80 -28.25
N LYS A 219 14.75 -13.47 -29.04
CA LYS A 219 15.25 -14.32 -30.14
C LYS A 219 15.80 -15.66 -29.64
N ASN A 220 16.20 -15.74 -28.38
CA ASN A 220 16.63 -16.98 -27.73
C ASN A 220 15.48 -17.73 -27.04
N SER A 221 14.25 -17.21 -27.08
CA SER A 221 13.10 -17.86 -26.45
C SER A 221 12.67 -19.12 -27.19
N GLY A 222 12.06 -20.06 -26.46
CA GLY A 222 11.42 -21.23 -27.06
C GLY A 222 10.36 -20.85 -28.11
N LEU A 223 9.61 -19.77 -27.88
CA LEU A 223 8.60 -19.26 -28.82
C LEU A 223 9.22 -18.86 -30.17
N TYR A 224 10.33 -18.12 -30.15
CA TYR A 224 11.02 -17.75 -31.38
C TYR A 224 11.56 -18.98 -32.11
N LYS A 225 12.10 -19.95 -31.36
CA LYS A 225 12.59 -21.21 -31.91
C LYS A 225 11.48 -22.06 -32.54
N GLU A 226 10.30 -22.14 -31.93
CA GLU A 226 9.15 -22.85 -32.52
C GLU A 226 8.78 -22.29 -33.90
N VAL A 227 8.85 -20.97 -34.08
CA VAL A 227 8.62 -20.34 -35.40
C VAL A 227 9.72 -20.70 -36.39
N LEU A 228 10.98 -20.74 -35.95
CA LEU A 228 12.11 -21.18 -36.79
C LEU A 228 11.92 -22.62 -37.28
N ASP A 229 11.58 -23.51 -36.36
CA ASP A 229 11.40 -24.93 -36.62
C ASP A 229 10.23 -25.15 -37.60
N GLU A 230 9.13 -24.40 -37.45
CA GLU A 230 8.00 -24.47 -38.38
C GLU A 230 8.37 -23.96 -39.79
N ILE A 231 9.17 -22.88 -39.90
CA ILE A 231 9.66 -22.39 -41.20
C ILE A 231 10.55 -23.43 -41.88
N ALA A 232 11.47 -24.04 -41.14
CA ALA A 232 12.35 -25.08 -41.66
C ALA A 232 11.54 -26.28 -42.16
N TRP A 233 10.59 -26.75 -41.36
CA TRP A 233 9.71 -27.86 -41.73
C TRP A 233 8.89 -27.57 -43.00
N ASN A 234 8.35 -26.37 -43.15
CA ASN A 234 7.61 -25.98 -44.36
C ASN A 234 8.51 -25.92 -45.61
N LYS A 235 9.78 -25.52 -45.46
CA LYS A 235 10.76 -25.54 -46.56
C LYS A 235 11.08 -26.97 -46.99
N ASP A 236 11.34 -27.86 -46.03
CA ASP A 236 11.72 -29.25 -46.28
C ASP A 236 10.62 -30.02 -47.01
N LEU A 237 9.36 -29.74 -46.69
CA LEU A 237 8.20 -30.36 -47.35
C LEU A 237 7.86 -29.76 -48.71
N GLY A 238 8.46 -28.63 -49.10
CA GLY A 238 8.11 -27.90 -50.34
C GLY A 238 6.69 -27.31 -50.34
N ASN A 239 6.05 -27.23 -49.16
CA ASN A 239 4.68 -26.75 -49.03
C ASN A 239 4.63 -25.22 -49.09
N LYS A 240 3.67 -24.67 -49.82
CA LYS A 240 3.30 -23.25 -49.72
C LYS A 240 2.20 -23.10 -48.68
N VAL A 241 2.60 -22.80 -47.45
CA VAL A 241 1.68 -22.51 -46.36
C VAL A 241 1.41 -21.02 -46.28
N LYS A 242 0.13 -20.65 -46.22
CA LYS A 242 -0.31 -19.28 -45.92
C LYS A 242 -1.21 -19.28 -44.69
N LYS A 243 -0.75 -18.63 -43.63
CA LYS A 243 -1.53 -18.38 -42.41
C LYS A 243 -2.07 -16.96 -42.44
N LYS A 244 -3.25 -16.77 -41.85
CA LYS A 244 -3.84 -15.44 -41.62
C LYS A 244 -4.68 -15.43 -40.36
N ILE A 245 -4.44 -14.49 -39.46
CA ILE A 245 -5.33 -14.25 -38.33
C ILE A 245 -6.62 -13.61 -38.85
N LEU A 246 -7.77 -14.22 -38.55
CA LEU A 246 -9.09 -13.69 -38.93
C LEU A 246 -9.65 -12.80 -37.84
N SER A 247 -9.54 -13.23 -36.58
CA SER A 247 -10.03 -12.49 -35.42
C SER A 247 -9.34 -12.97 -34.15
N TYR A 248 -9.25 -12.09 -33.16
CA TYR A 248 -8.88 -12.44 -31.79
C TYR A 248 -9.75 -11.68 -30.79
N GLU A 249 -10.02 -12.28 -29.64
CA GLU A 249 -10.89 -11.73 -28.60
C GLU A 249 -10.29 -11.99 -27.21
N LEU A 250 -10.16 -10.93 -26.41
CA LEU A 250 -9.78 -11.04 -25.01
C LEU A 250 -10.95 -11.58 -24.17
N LYS A 251 -10.77 -12.76 -23.58
CA LYS A 251 -11.73 -13.38 -22.67
C LYS A 251 -11.50 -13.00 -21.22
N GLU A 252 -10.23 -12.94 -20.82
CA GLU A 252 -9.87 -12.72 -19.43
C GLU A 252 -8.49 -12.08 -19.31
N ALA A 253 -8.30 -11.21 -18.32
CA ALA A 253 -7.02 -10.61 -17.97
C ALA A 253 -6.81 -10.73 -16.46
N ILE A 254 -5.80 -11.51 -16.05
CA ILE A 254 -5.50 -11.77 -14.64
C ILE A 254 -4.05 -11.42 -14.30
N LEU A 255 -3.84 -11.05 -13.03
CA LEU A 255 -2.53 -10.95 -12.43
C LEU A 255 -2.27 -12.24 -11.63
N GLU A 256 -1.24 -12.99 -12.00
CA GLU A 256 -0.90 -14.28 -11.40
C GLU A 256 0.63 -14.43 -11.33
N ASN A 257 1.19 -14.70 -10.14
CA ASN A 257 2.60 -15.05 -9.96
C ASN A 257 3.58 -14.13 -10.72
N GLU A 258 3.54 -12.82 -10.48
CA GLU A 258 4.35 -11.80 -11.19
C GLU A 258 4.07 -11.65 -12.69
N ASN A 259 3.00 -12.24 -13.19
CA ASN A 259 2.67 -12.18 -14.60
C ASN A 259 1.29 -11.60 -14.84
N ILE A 260 1.19 -10.86 -15.94
CA ILE A 260 -0.06 -10.54 -16.58
C ILE A 260 -0.36 -11.70 -17.51
N LYS A 261 -1.53 -12.32 -17.33
CA LYS A 261 -1.97 -13.45 -18.14
C LYS A 261 -3.26 -13.06 -18.87
N LEU A 262 -3.17 -13.03 -20.19
CA LEU A 262 -4.31 -12.73 -21.07
C LEU A 262 -4.80 -14.01 -21.72
N LYS A 263 -6.07 -14.33 -21.50
CA LYS A 263 -6.77 -15.41 -22.17
C LYS A 263 -7.37 -14.89 -23.47
N ILE A 264 -6.85 -15.34 -24.61
CA ILE A 264 -7.26 -14.91 -25.94
C ILE A 264 -7.89 -16.07 -26.70
N LYS A 265 -9.08 -15.85 -27.25
CA LYS A 265 -9.67 -16.72 -28.27
C LYS A 265 -9.26 -16.19 -29.64
N GLU A 266 -8.56 -17.00 -30.44
CA GLU A 266 -8.07 -16.64 -31.76
C GLU A 266 -8.63 -17.56 -32.85
N LYS A 267 -8.82 -17.00 -34.04
CA LYS A 267 -9.28 -17.74 -35.22
C LYS A 267 -8.32 -17.51 -36.38
N TRP A 268 -7.77 -18.60 -36.91
CA TRP A 268 -6.81 -18.59 -37.99
C TRP A 268 -7.36 -19.24 -39.25
N GLU A 269 -7.05 -18.67 -40.39
CA GLU A 269 -7.18 -19.32 -41.69
C GLU A 269 -5.81 -19.91 -42.08
N ILE A 270 -5.80 -21.18 -42.46
CA ILE A 270 -4.63 -21.87 -42.98
C ILE A 270 -4.93 -22.39 -44.38
N LYS A 271 -4.12 -21.96 -45.34
CA LYS A 271 -4.09 -22.46 -46.70
C LYS A 271 -2.80 -23.23 -46.92
N ILE A 272 -2.89 -24.46 -47.42
CA ILE A 272 -1.74 -25.30 -47.76
C ILE A 272 -1.88 -25.69 -49.23
N ASP A 273 -0.85 -25.39 -50.01
CA ASP A 273 -0.69 -25.83 -51.39
C ASP A 273 0.58 -26.69 -51.49
N ASP A 274 0.38 -27.98 -51.80
CA ASP A 274 1.45 -28.98 -51.96
C ASP A 274 1.86 -29.15 -53.45
N GLY A 275 1.39 -28.27 -54.33
CA GLY A 275 1.60 -28.32 -55.78
C GLY A 275 0.67 -29.27 -56.54
N LYS A 276 -0.08 -30.13 -55.85
CA LYS A 276 -1.08 -31.05 -56.43
C LYS A 276 -2.49 -30.75 -55.96
N LYS A 277 -2.65 -30.27 -54.73
CA LYS A 277 -3.91 -29.98 -54.05
C LYS A 277 -3.79 -28.71 -53.23
N GLN A 278 -4.87 -27.94 -53.24
CA GLN A 278 -5.06 -26.83 -52.32
C GLN A 278 -6.06 -27.23 -51.24
N SER A 279 -5.70 -26.97 -50.00
CA SER A 279 -6.60 -27.13 -48.86
C SER A 279 -6.68 -25.82 -48.08
N GLN A 280 -7.88 -25.50 -47.60
CA GLN A 280 -8.13 -24.35 -46.76
C GLN A 280 -8.95 -24.82 -45.56
N LYS A 281 -8.50 -24.47 -44.35
CA LYS A 281 -9.23 -24.71 -43.11
C LYS A 281 -9.20 -23.48 -42.22
N SER A 282 -10.21 -23.37 -41.36
CA SER A 282 -10.22 -22.42 -40.25
C SER A 282 -10.03 -23.18 -38.95
N GLU A 283 -9.17 -22.66 -38.09
CA GLU A 283 -8.86 -23.25 -36.79
C GLU A 283 -9.12 -22.20 -35.71
N GLU A 284 -9.74 -22.63 -34.60
CA GLU A 284 -9.96 -21.78 -33.43
C GLU A 284 -9.11 -22.31 -32.28
N TYR A 285 -8.39 -21.41 -31.62
CA TYR A 285 -7.56 -21.72 -30.47
C TYR A 285 -7.93 -20.84 -29.29
N GLU A 286 -7.77 -21.39 -28.10
CA GLU A 286 -7.80 -20.64 -26.86
C GLU A 286 -6.40 -20.69 -26.25
N LYS A 287 -5.76 -19.53 -26.17
CA LYS A 287 -4.37 -19.39 -25.73
C LYS A 287 -4.25 -18.44 -24.55
N TYR A 288 -3.31 -18.73 -23.66
CA TYR A 288 -2.86 -17.82 -22.63
C TYR A 288 -1.55 -17.18 -23.07
N TYR A 289 -1.56 -15.86 -23.17
CA TYR A 289 -0.38 -15.04 -23.37
C TYR A 289 0.09 -14.54 -22.03
N ILE A 290 1.34 -14.84 -21.68
CA ILE A 290 1.94 -14.49 -20.39
C ILE A 290 2.96 -13.38 -20.63
N PHE A 291 2.87 -12.33 -19.82
CA PHE A 291 3.77 -11.18 -19.82
C PHE A 291 4.32 -10.98 -18.42
N PRO A 292 5.62 -10.71 -18.25
CA PRO A 292 6.13 -10.21 -16.98
C PRO A 292 5.40 -8.90 -16.64
N TYR A 293 4.88 -8.74 -15.42
CA TYR A 293 4.12 -7.53 -15.06
C TYR A 293 4.96 -6.23 -15.21
N SER A 294 6.28 -6.34 -15.05
CA SER A 294 7.25 -5.25 -15.22
C SER A 294 7.56 -4.92 -16.67
N LYS A 295 7.17 -5.78 -17.63
CA LYS A 295 7.41 -5.63 -19.07
C LYS A 295 6.16 -6.07 -19.85
N PRO A 296 5.05 -5.32 -19.78
CA PRO A 296 3.79 -5.68 -20.43
C PRO A 296 3.86 -5.66 -21.97
N ASN A 297 4.98 -5.22 -22.54
CA ASN A 297 5.25 -5.20 -23.98
C ASN A 297 6.03 -6.43 -24.48
N PHE A 298 6.23 -7.44 -23.62
CA PHE A 298 7.06 -8.60 -23.92
C PHE A 298 6.34 -9.90 -23.56
N ILE A 299 6.15 -10.77 -24.54
CA ILE A 299 5.52 -12.08 -24.36
C ILE A 299 6.59 -13.05 -23.84
N SER A 300 6.43 -13.54 -22.62
CA SER A 300 7.32 -14.55 -22.05
C SER A 300 6.92 -15.96 -22.45
N GLN A 301 5.61 -16.22 -22.57
CA GLN A 301 5.09 -17.55 -22.88
C GLN A 301 3.73 -17.48 -23.58
N ILE A 302 3.48 -18.47 -24.44
CA ILE A 302 2.16 -18.73 -25.03
C ILE A 302 1.79 -20.17 -24.67
N ILE A 303 0.68 -20.37 -23.97
CA ILE A 303 0.17 -21.69 -23.60
C ILE A 303 -1.09 -21.95 -24.41
N THR A 304 -1.13 -23.05 -25.15
CA THR A 304 -2.32 -23.47 -25.90
C THR A 304 -3.04 -24.54 -25.12
N ASN A 305 -4.31 -24.31 -24.74
CA ASN A 305 -5.14 -25.37 -24.20
C ASN A 305 -5.61 -26.26 -25.36
N LYS A 306 -5.33 -27.56 -25.26
CA LYS A 306 -5.91 -28.60 -26.13
C LYS A 306 -7.16 -29.17 -25.49
#